data_AF-A0A3N5ITU5-F1
#
_entry.id   AF-A0A3N5ITU5-F1
#
_cell.length_a   1.000
_cell.length_b   1.000
_cell.length_c   1.000
_cell.angle_alpha   90.00
_cell.angle_beta   90.00
_cell.angle_gamma   90.00
#
_symmetry.space_group_name_H-M   'P 1'
#
loop_
_entity.id
_entity.type
_entity.pdbx_description
1 polymer ?
#
loop_
_entity_poly.entity_id
_entity_poly.type
_entity_poly.pdbx_seq_one_letter_code
_entity_poly.pdbx_strand_id
1 'polypeptide(L)'
;MTTVRIIISLLAIVLALLLYASVERFWIQVNRFTILTSQARSNSTGLKLLQISDLHLQHFGWYEKQVLRRINEHQPDVVVITGDFIKKREFLVDTNSVSRREAFSAVKLFVRGIHAPMGIYACRGNNDITDDKEVSDALLALLQRENVSVLCNQGTFVQKNNVDYYLMGIDFPWFFPKQSADFAVVEENENHVLQAKSSEKNSYSHLLIGDNRSTWMNYEFCGSFRVSQPDKGGIGFTFYSQFDRGY
;
A
#
# COMPACT_ATOMS: atom_id res chain seq x y z
N MET A 1 56.41 -11.67 -8.55
CA MET A 1 55.38 -12.66 -8.94
C MET A 1 54.21 -12.72 -7.93
N THR A 2 54.46 -12.63 -6.63
CA THR A 2 53.42 -12.70 -5.57
C THR A 2 52.38 -11.58 -5.66
N THR A 3 52.81 -10.32 -5.86
CA THR A 3 51.90 -9.16 -5.98
C THR A 3 50.95 -9.29 -7.17
N VAL A 4 51.44 -9.77 -8.32
CA VAL A 4 50.61 -9.99 -9.51
C VAL A 4 49.56 -11.08 -9.26
N ARG A 5 49.93 -12.17 -8.57
CA ARG A 5 48.97 -13.22 -8.17
C ARG A 5 47.90 -12.68 -7.21
N ILE A 6 48.28 -11.85 -6.24
CA ILE A 6 47.34 -11.21 -5.31
C ILE A 6 46.36 -10.30 -6.07
N ILE A 7 46.86 -9.47 -6.98
CA ILE A 7 46.01 -8.58 -7.80
C ILE A 7 45.02 -9.40 -8.65
N ILE A 8 45.49 -10.46 -9.31
CA ILE A 8 44.64 -11.36 -10.10
C ILE A 8 43.55 -12.00 -9.21
N SER A 9 43.91 -12.50 -8.02
CA SER A 9 42.94 -13.07 -7.08
C SER A 9 41.90 -12.05 -6.61
N LEU A 10 42.31 -10.81 -6.31
CA LEU A 10 41.38 -9.75 -5.90
C LEU A 10 40.42 -9.38 -7.03
N LEU A 11 40.92 -9.23 -8.27
CA LEU A 11 40.09 -8.98 -9.44
C LEU A 11 39.08 -10.12 -9.69
N ALA A 12 39.50 -11.37 -9.51
CA ALA A 12 38.63 -12.53 -9.64
C ALA A 12 37.51 -12.54 -8.58
N ILE A 13 37.83 -12.18 -7.33
CA ILE A 13 36.83 -12.06 -6.25
C ILE A 13 35.82 -10.96 -6.56
N VAL A 14 36.29 -9.77 -6.98
CA VAL A 14 35.39 -8.67 -7.36
C VAL A 14 34.49 -9.07 -8.51
N LEU A 15 35.03 -9.71 -9.55
CA LEU A 15 34.24 -10.22 -10.67
C LEU A 15 33.20 -11.24 -10.21
N ALA A 16 33.58 -12.19 -9.34
CA ALA A 16 32.65 -13.17 -8.79
C ALA A 16 31.52 -12.52 -7.98
N LEU A 17 31.82 -11.49 -7.18
CA LEU A 17 30.81 -10.74 -6.42
C LEU A 17 29.85 -9.97 -7.34
N LEU A 18 30.36 -9.34 -8.40
CA LEU A 18 29.53 -8.64 -9.40
C LEU A 18 28.61 -9.62 -10.16
N LEU A 19 29.13 -10.79 -10.54
CA LEU A 19 28.33 -11.86 -11.14
C LEU A 19 27.28 -12.39 -10.16
N TYR A 20 27.66 -12.64 -8.90
CA TYR A 20 26.73 -13.09 -7.86
C TYR A 20 25.59 -12.09 -7.67
N ALA A 21 25.90 -10.79 -7.47
CA ALA A 21 24.89 -9.75 -7.31
C ALA A 21 23.99 -9.60 -8.55
N SER A 22 24.52 -9.86 -9.74
CA SER A 22 23.75 -9.82 -11.00
C SER A 22 22.78 -10.99 -11.14
N VAL A 23 23.07 -12.15 -10.54
CA VAL A 23 22.22 -13.35 -10.60
C VAL A 23 21.25 -13.41 -9.42
N GLU A 24 21.72 -13.06 -8.22
CA GLU A 24 20.98 -13.16 -6.97
C GLU A 24 19.67 -12.35 -7.00
N ARG A 25 19.67 -11.18 -7.64
CA ARG A 25 18.46 -10.37 -7.90
C ARG A 25 17.33 -11.09 -8.67
N PHE A 26 17.63 -12.19 -9.37
CA PHE A 26 16.64 -13.00 -10.09
C PHE A 26 16.30 -14.31 -9.37
N TRP A 27 16.89 -14.55 -8.20
CA TRP A 27 16.67 -15.75 -7.44
C TRP A 27 15.35 -15.68 -6.67
N ILE A 28 14.34 -16.36 -7.21
CA ILE A 28 13.04 -16.46 -6.55
C ILE A 28 13.11 -17.53 -5.46
N GLN A 29 13.14 -17.10 -4.20
CA GLN A 29 13.03 -17.97 -3.03
C GLN A 29 11.59 -18.01 -2.52
N VAL A 30 11.11 -19.22 -2.21
CA VAL A 30 9.78 -19.42 -1.63
C VAL A 30 9.94 -19.95 -0.21
N ASN A 31 9.50 -19.15 0.75
CA ASN A 31 9.47 -19.54 2.16
C ASN A 31 8.11 -20.14 2.50
N ARG A 32 8.11 -21.25 3.25
CA ARG A 32 6.89 -21.95 3.65
C ARG A 32 6.76 -21.96 5.16
N PHE A 33 5.61 -21.50 5.63
CA PHE A 33 5.26 -21.51 7.05
C PHE A 33 3.96 -22.26 7.22
N THR A 34 3.91 -23.14 8.23
CA THR A 34 2.67 -23.84 8.61
C THR A 34 2.21 -23.29 9.94
N ILE A 35 1.05 -22.64 9.96
CA ILE A 35 0.42 -22.12 11.16
C ILE A 35 -0.65 -23.11 11.60
N LEU A 36 -0.50 -23.68 12.79
CA LEU A 36 -1.45 -24.64 13.35
C LEU A 36 -2.29 -23.94 14.41
N THR A 37 -3.61 -23.94 14.23
CA THR A 37 -4.58 -23.48 15.24
C THR A 37 -5.45 -24.65 15.70
N SER A 38 -6.02 -24.57 16.90
CA SER A 38 -6.91 -25.60 17.44
C SER A 38 -8.12 -25.88 16.53
N GLN A 39 -8.69 -24.82 15.93
CA GLN A 39 -9.80 -24.90 14.97
C GLN A 39 -9.37 -25.43 13.60
N ALA A 40 -8.14 -25.13 13.13
CA ALA A 40 -7.65 -25.67 11.86
C ALA A 40 -7.24 -27.15 11.94
N ARG A 41 -6.90 -27.66 13.14
CA ARG A 41 -6.50 -29.06 13.35
C ARG A 41 -7.62 -30.07 13.10
N SER A 42 -8.90 -29.68 13.21
CA SER A 42 -10.03 -30.59 12.98
C SER A 42 -10.30 -30.84 11.50
N ASN A 43 -9.76 -30.02 10.59
CA ASN A 43 -9.98 -30.13 9.16
C ASN A 43 -8.73 -30.64 8.43
N SER A 44 -8.91 -31.63 7.56
CA SER A 44 -7.81 -32.32 6.86
C SER A 44 -7.16 -31.50 5.74
N THR A 45 -7.74 -30.38 5.33
CA THR A 45 -7.15 -29.47 4.32
C THR A 45 -7.32 -28.01 4.76
N GLY A 46 -6.24 -27.40 5.29
CA GLY A 46 -6.23 -25.99 5.67
C GLY A 46 -6.30 -25.03 4.46
N LEU A 47 -6.29 -23.73 4.74
CA LEU A 47 -6.15 -22.69 3.73
C LEU A 47 -4.67 -22.51 3.35
N LYS A 48 -4.37 -22.55 2.05
CA LYS A 48 -3.07 -22.23 1.48
C LYS A 48 -3.07 -20.79 0.97
N LEU A 49 -2.50 -19.91 1.79
CA LEU A 49 -2.31 -18.50 1.46
C LEU A 49 -0.89 -18.27 0.94
N LEU A 50 -0.77 -17.55 -0.18
CA LEU A 50 0.52 -17.10 -0.71
C LEU A 50 0.58 -15.57 -0.64
N GLN A 51 1.58 -15.05 0.07
CA GLN A 51 1.84 -13.61 0.18
C GLN A 51 2.95 -13.19 -0.78
N ILE A 52 2.75 -12.07 -1.46
CA ILE A 52 3.78 -11.33 -2.19
C ILE A 52 3.70 -9.84 -1.83
N SER A 53 4.82 -9.14 -1.96
CA SER A 53 4.96 -7.70 -1.71
C SER A 53 6.05 -7.16 -2.64
N ASP A 54 6.18 -5.83 -2.73
CA ASP A 54 7.32 -5.15 -3.35
C ASP A 54 7.57 -5.61 -4.80
N LEU A 55 6.47 -5.75 -5.56
CA LEU A 55 6.51 -6.19 -6.96
C LEU A 55 7.23 -5.19 -7.85
N HIS A 56 7.13 -3.89 -7.53
CA HIS A 56 7.80 -2.80 -8.23
C HIS A 56 7.71 -2.88 -9.76
N LEU A 57 6.50 -3.15 -10.26
CA LEU A 57 6.24 -3.37 -11.66
C LEU A 57 6.41 -2.05 -12.44
N GLN A 58 7.17 -2.16 -13.53
CA GLN A 58 7.29 -1.14 -14.57
C GLN A 58 7.02 -1.77 -15.94
N HIS A 59 7.48 -3.00 -16.15
CA HIS A 59 7.27 -3.77 -17.37
C HIS A 59 6.89 -5.21 -17.00
N PHE A 60 6.28 -5.94 -17.94
CA PHE A 60 5.95 -7.36 -17.77
C PHE A 60 6.88 -8.24 -18.62
N GLY A 61 8.05 -8.54 -18.07
CA GLY A 61 9.13 -9.21 -18.76
C GLY A 61 9.25 -10.69 -18.40
N TRP A 62 10.47 -11.21 -18.54
CA TRP A 62 10.78 -12.61 -18.22
C TRP A 62 10.67 -12.88 -16.72
N TYR A 63 11.17 -11.97 -15.88
CA TYR A 63 11.22 -12.17 -14.42
C TYR A 63 9.80 -12.24 -13.82
N GLU A 64 8.93 -11.30 -14.19
CA GLU A 64 7.54 -11.25 -13.72
C GLU A 64 6.77 -12.51 -14.13
N LYS A 65 7.04 -13.04 -15.33
CA LYS A 65 6.50 -14.33 -15.77
C LYS A 65 7.04 -15.51 -14.97
N GLN A 66 8.31 -15.50 -14.57
CA GLN A 66 8.87 -16.53 -13.70
C GLN A 66 8.22 -16.49 -12.31
N VAL A 67 8.06 -15.29 -11.72
CA VAL A 67 7.36 -15.10 -10.44
C VAL A 67 5.94 -15.63 -10.54
N LEU A 68 5.20 -15.23 -11.58
CA LEU A 68 3.84 -15.70 -11.84
C LEU A 68 3.76 -17.23 -11.96
N ARG A 69 4.71 -17.84 -12.68
CA ARG A 69 4.78 -19.30 -12.80
C ARG A 69 4.97 -19.96 -11.43
N ARG A 70 5.90 -19.45 -10.60
CA ARG A 70 6.15 -19.97 -9.25
C ARG A 70 4.93 -19.82 -8.33
N ILE A 71 4.18 -18.72 -8.43
CA ILE A 71 2.92 -18.53 -7.70
C ILE A 71 1.94 -19.65 -8.07
N ASN A 72 1.69 -19.86 -9.36
CA ASN A 72 0.71 -20.83 -9.84
C ASN A 72 1.15 -22.30 -9.60
N GLU A 73 2.44 -22.61 -9.67
CA GLU A 73 3.01 -23.92 -9.30
C GLU A 73 2.72 -24.29 -7.84
N HIS A 74 2.48 -23.30 -6.98
CA HIS A 74 2.10 -23.54 -5.60
C HIS A 74 0.61 -23.72 -5.39
N GLN A 75 -0.24 -23.57 -6.40
CA GLN A 75 -1.69 -23.80 -6.30
C GLN A 75 -2.29 -23.17 -5.01
N PRO A 76 -2.09 -21.87 -4.78
CA PRO A 76 -2.65 -21.21 -3.60
C PRO A 76 -4.17 -21.20 -3.71
N ASP A 77 -4.85 -21.29 -2.56
CA ASP A 77 -6.28 -21.02 -2.49
C ASP A 77 -6.51 -19.51 -2.66
N VAL A 78 -5.71 -18.72 -1.93
CA VAL A 78 -5.77 -17.27 -1.87
C VAL A 78 -4.37 -16.70 -2.13
N VAL A 79 -4.30 -15.61 -2.90
CA VAL A 79 -3.10 -14.77 -2.99
C VAL A 79 -3.35 -13.44 -2.31
N VAL A 80 -2.43 -13.00 -1.46
CA VAL A 80 -2.44 -11.66 -0.87
C VAL A 80 -1.24 -10.86 -1.37
N ILE A 81 -1.49 -9.62 -1.82
CA ILE A 81 -0.47 -8.69 -2.29
C ILE A 81 -0.41 -7.50 -1.33
N THR A 82 0.67 -7.39 -0.56
CA THR A 82 0.75 -6.48 0.59
C THR A 82 1.48 -5.17 0.29
N GLY A 83 1.36 -4.68 -0.95
CA GLY A 83 1.84 -3.36 -1.36
C GLY A 83 2.98 -3.37 -2.37
N ASP A 84 3.38 -2.15 -2.74
CA ASP A 84 4.42 -1.78 -3.69
C ASP A 84 4.28 -2.47 -5.04
N PHE A 85 3.09 -2.32 -5.63
CA PHE A 85 2.78 -2.83 -6.97
C PHE A 85 3.61 -2.17 -8.05
N ILE A 86 3.77 -0.85 -7.99
CA ILE A 86 4.48 -0.08 -9.00
C ILE A 86 5.88 0.30 -8.53
N LYS A 87 6.82 0.39 -9.46
CA LYS A 87 8.23 0.67 -9.14
C LYS A 87 8.45 2.03 -8.48
N LYS A 88 7.63 3.00 -8.87
CA LYS A 88 7.85 4.42 -8.60
C LYS A 88 6.51 5.12 -8.49
N ARG A 89 6.34 5.86 -7.40
CA ARG A 89 5.16 6.70 -7.15
C ARG A 89 4.89 7.70 -8.27
N GLU A 90 5.94 8.19 -8.93
CA GLU A 90 5.82 9.15 -10.04
C GLU A 90 4.99 8.62 -11.22
N PHE A 91 4.89 7.29 -11.37
CA PHE A 91 4.07 6.68 -12.41
C PHE A 91 2.57 6.87 -12.16
N LEU A 92 2.14 7.22 -10.95
CA LEU A 92 0.77 7.62 -10.68
C LEU A 92 0.55 9.07 -11.12
N VAL A 93 1.46 9.97 -10.74
CA VAL A 93 1.36 11.42 -10.94
C VAL A 93 1.38 11.82 -12.42
N ASP A 94 2.33 11.29 -13.20
CA ASP A 94 2.41 11.62 -14.63
C ASP A 94 1.44 10.74 -15.44
N THR A 95 0.21 11.25 -15.57
CA THR A 95 -0.93 10.54 -16.16
C THR A 95 -0.77 10.22 -17.65
N ASN A 96 0.09 10.95 -18.35
CA ASN A 96 0.32 10.79 -19.79
C ASN A 96 1.65 10.10 -20.13
N SER A 97 2.46 9.75 -19.12
CA SER A 97 3.74 9.07 -19.34
C SER A 97 3.60 7.68 -19.96
N VAL A 98 4.59 7.31 -20.78
CA VAL A 98 4.78 5.94 -21.26
C VAL A 98 4.95 4.99 -20.07
N SER A 99 5.76 5.38 -19.09
CA SER A 99 6.06 4.59 -17.89
C SER A 99 4.80 4.22 -17.09
N ARG A 100 3.84 5.15 -16.95
CA ARG A 100 2.54 4.84 -16.31
C ARG A 100 1.79 3.75 -17.07
N ARG A 101 1.67 3.90 -18.40
CA ARG A 101 0.95 2.94 -19.23
C ARG A 101 1.57 1.55 -19.15
N GLU A 102 2.90 1.47 -19.17
CA GLU A 102 3.63 0.21 -19.06
C GLU A 102 3.46 -0.41 -17.66
N ALA A 103 3.59 0.37 -16.59
CA ALA A 103 3.40 -0.12 -15.22
C ALA A 103 1.97 -0.63 -14.99
N PHE A 104 0.95 0.11 -15.43
CA PHE A 104 -0.45 -0.31 -15.30
C PHE A 104 -0.75 -1.55 -16.16
N SER A 105 -0.16 -1.63 -17.36
CA SER A 105 -0.25 -2.83 -18.19
C SER A 105 0.41 -4.03 -17.52
N ALA A 106 1.56 -3.83 -16.86
CA ALA A 106 2.26 -4.87 -16.14
C ALA A 106 1.49 -5.37 -14.92
N VAL A 107 0.95 -4.47 -14.10
CA VAL A 107 0.06 -4.81 -12.98
C VAL A 107 -1.12 -5.65 -13.49
N LYS A 108 -1.80 -5.18 -14.54
CA LYS A 108 -2.92 -5.88 -15.16
C LYS A 108 -2.56 -7.30 -15.62
N LEU A 109 -1.46 -7.44 -16.37
CA LEU A 109 -1.02 -8.74 -16.88
C LEU A 109 -0.61 -9.68 -15.74
N PHE A 110 0.04 -9.15 -14.72
CA PHE A 110 0.48 -9.91 -13.56
C PHE A 110 -0.73 -10.46 -12.79
N VAL A 111 -1.68 -9.61 -12.37
CA VAL A 111 -2.83 -10.06 -11.57
C VAL A 111 -3.76 -10.99 -12.34
N ARG A 112 -3.96 -10.77 -13.65
CA ARG A 112 -4.74 -11.68 -14.52
C ARG A 112 -4.14 -13.07 -14.64
N GLY A 113 -2.82 -13.16 -14.52
CA GLY A 113 -2.11 -14.42 -14.66
C GLY A 113 -2.15 -15.28 -13.38
N ILE A 114 -2.59 -14.73 -12.25
CA ILE A 114 -2.62 -15.43 -10.97
C ILE A 114 -3.80 -16.39 -10.94
N HIS A 115 -3.54 -17.64 -10.59
CA HIS A 115 -4.57 -18.64 -10.31
C HIS A 115 -4.71 -18.85 -8.80
N ALA A 116 -5.78 -18.26 -8.24
CA ALA A 116 -6.15 -18.37 -6.84
C ALA A 116 -7.68 -18.56 -6.76
N PRO A 117 -8.19 -19.79 -6.65
CA PRO A 117 -9.63 -20.08 -6.75
C PRO A 117 -10.52 -19.34 -5.74
N MET A 118 -9.96 -18.95 -4.59
CA MET A 118 -10.66 -18.21 -3.54
C MET A 118 -10.34 -16.71 -3.56
N GLY A 119 -9.64 -16.21 -4.59
CA GLY A 119 -9.48 -14.78 -4.85
C GLY A 119 -8.07 -14.22 -4.60
N ILE A 120 -7.91 -12.97 -5.04
CA ILE A 120 -6.71 -12.16 -4.85
C ILE A 120 -7.10 -10.96 -3.99
N TYR A 121 -6.38 -10.74 -2.89
CA TYR A 121 -6.62 -9.63 -1.97
C TYR A 121 -5.40 -8.72 -1.95
N ALA A 122 -5.61 -7.41 -1.85
CA ALA A 122 -4.52 -6.45 -1.93
C ALA A 122 -4.68 -5.26 -0.99
N CYS A 123 -3.56 -4.75 -0.47
CA CYS A 123 -3.47 -3.40 0.09
C CYS A 123 -2.30 -2.65 -0.56
N ARG A 124 -2.22 -1.33 -0.32
CA ARG A 124 -1.19 -0.48 -0.91
C ARG A 124 0.08 -0.45 -0.06
N GLY A 125 1.21 -0.24 -0.74
CA GLY A 125 2.47 0.14 -0.11
C GLY A 125 2.78 1.64 -0.29
N ASN A 126 3.98 2.04 0.09
CA ASN A 126 4.43 3.44 -0.01
C ASN A 126 4.57 3.93 -1.45
N ASN A 127 4.93 3.06 -2.39
CA ASN A 127 5.06 3.45 -3.80
C ASN A 127 3.72 3.55 -4.52
N ASP A 128 2.65 3.03 -3.91
CA ASP A 128 1.30 2.97 -4.49
C ASP A 128 0.41 4.15 -4.10
N ILE A 129 0.92 5.11 -3.31
CA ILE A 129 0.17 6.25 -2.78
C ILE A 129 0.81 7.56 -3.20
N THR A 130 0.00 8.54 -3.59
CA THR A 130 0.40 9.95 -3.79
C THR A 130 -0.34 10.88 -2.83
N ASP A 131 0.06 12.14 -2.79
CA ASP A 131 -0.68 13.24 -2.15
C ASP A 131 -2.00 13.56 -2.87
N ASP A 132 -2.23 12.95 -4.03
CA ASP A 132 -3.45 13.04 -4.79
C ASP A 132 -4.26 11.72 -4.74
N LYS A 133 -5.31 11.66 -3.92
CA LYS A 133 -6.30 10.57 -3.85
C LYS A 133 -6.85 10.09 -5.21
N GLU A 134 -7.24 10.89 -6.19
CA GLU A 134 -7.76 10.33 -7.46
C GLU A 134 -6.65 9.67 -8.27
N VAL A 135 -5.46 10.27 -8.23
CA VAL A 135 -4.25 9.71 -8.83
C VAL A 135 -3.85 8.40 -8.12
N SER A 136 -3.93 8.37 -6.79
CA SER A 136 -3.65 7.22 -5.93
C SER A 136 -4.68 6.10 -6.13
N ASP A 137 -5.96 6.46 -6.24
CA ASP A 137 -7.08 5.55 -6.46
C ASP A 137 -7.09 4.96 -7.86
N ALA A 138 -6.33 5.52 -8.82
CA ALA A 138 -6.23 4.97 -10.15
C ALA A 138 -5.69 3.53 -10.15
N LEU A 139 -4.75 3.22 -9.25
CA LEU A 139 -4.25 1.85 -9.05
C LEU A 139 -5.33 0.96 -8.42
N LEU A 140 -6.05 1.45 -7.41
CA LEU A 140 -7.14 0.70 -6.77
C LEU A 140 -8.25 0.36 -7.76
N ALA A 141 -8.66 1.34 -8.57
CA ALA A 141 -9.66 1.17 -9.61
C ALA A 141 -9.20 0.17 -10.68
N LEU A 142 -7.90 0.15 -11.02
CA LEU A 142 -7.33 -0.89 -11.90
C LEU A 142 -7.47 -2.27 -11.26
N LEU A 143 -7.01 -2.43 -10.02
CA LEU A 143 -7.05 -3.71 -9.29
C LEU A 143 -8.47 -4.26 -9.20
N GLN A 144 -9.44 -3.42 -8.81
CA GLN A 144 -10.85 -3.79 -8.72
C GLN A 144 -11.43 -4.21 -10.08
N ARG A 145 -11.11 -3.51 -11.17
CA ARG A 145 -11.54 -3.88 -12.54
C ARG A 145 -10.97 -5.22 -12.99
N GLU A 146 -9.84 -5.63 -12.44
CA GLU A 146 -9.20 -6.92 -12.70
C GLU A 146 -9.57 -7.97 -11.63
N ASN A 147 -10.69 -7.77 -10.91
CA ASN A 147 -11.27 -8.66 -9.90
C ASN A 147 -10.37 -8.93 -8.68
N VAL A 148 -9.50 -7.98 -8.33
CA VAL A 148 -8.74 -8.01 -7.07
C VAL A 148 -9.54 -7.31 -5.97
N SER A 149 -9.71 -7.98 -4.83
CA SER A 149 -10.35 -7.41 -3.64
C SER A 149 -9.38 -6.50 -2.89
N VAL A 150 -9.56 -5.19 -3.04
CA VAL A 150 -8.74 -4.19 -2.34
C VAL A 150 -9.23 -4.03 -0.90
N LEU A 151 -8.35 -4.31 0.06
CA LEU A 151 -8.58 -4.23 1.51
C LEU A 151 -7.81 -3.03 2.12
N CYS A 152 -8.08 -1.81 1.67
CA CYS A 152 -7.51 -0.59 2.30
C CYS A 152 -8.29 -0.27 3.59
N ASN A 153 -7.75 -0.66 4.75
CA ASN A 153 -8.39 -0.54 6.06
C ASN A 153 -9.74 -1.26 6.12
N GLN A 154 -9.82 -2.44 5.51
CA GLN A 154 -11.03 -3.25 5.43
C GLN A 154 -10.74 -4.69 5.80
N GLY A 155 -11.78 -5.35 6.33
CA GLY A 155 -11.78 -6.76 6.63
C GLY A 155 -12.73 -7.52 5.71
N THR A 156 -12.42 -8.79 5.47
CA THR A 156 -13.29 -9.74 4.80
C THR A 156 -13.01 -11.14 5.36
N PHE A 157 -13.70 -12.15 4.84
CA PHE A 157 -13.40 -13.53 5.17
C PHE A 157 -13.50 -14.40 3.92
N VAL A 158 -12.77 -15.52 3.95
CA VAL A 158 -12.89 -16.58 2.97
C VAL A 158 -13.26 -17.87 3.69
N GLN A 159 -14.21 -18.61 3.13
CA GLN A 159 -14.67 -19.85 3.73
C GLN A 159 -14.09 -21.06 3.00
N LYS A 160 -13.48 -21.99 3.75
CA LYS A 160 -13.02 -23.29 3.23
C LYS A 160 -13.28 -24.37 4.26
N ASN A 161 -13.93 -25.46 3.86
CA ASN A 161 -14.25 -26.59 4.74
C ASN A 161 -15.02 -26.19 6.01
N ASN A 162 -16.03 -25.32 5.89
CA ASN A 162 -16.79 -24.77 7.01
C ASN A 162 -15.95 -24.03 8.06
N VAL A 163 -14.77 -23.54 7.69
CA VAL A 163 -13.95 -22.65 8.50
C VAL A 163 -13.85 -21.31 7.81
N ASP A 164 -14.14 -20.26 8.54
CA ASP A 164 -14.00 -18.88 8.10
C ASP A 164 -12.58 -18.40 8.44
N TYR A 165 -11.86 -17.96 7.41
CA TYR A 165 -10.55 -17.36 7.52
C TYR A 165 -10.70 -15.86 7.29
N TYR A 166 -10.50 -15.08 8.35
CA TYR A 166 -10.61 -13.62 8.29
C TYR A 166 -9.33 -13.01 7.72
N LEU A 167 -9.51 -12.10 6.77
CA LEU A 167 -8.46 -11.32 6.13
C LEU A 167 -8.69 -9.85 6.47
N MET A 168 -7.66 -9.17 6.95
CA MET A 168 -7.70 -7.73 7.19
C MET A 168 -6.53 -7.09 6.47
N GLY A 169 -6.81 -6.07 5.67
CA GLY A 169 -5.79 -5.25 5.03
C GLY A 169 -5.70 -3.90 5.73
N ILE A 170 -4.47 -3.49 5.99
CA ILE A 170 -4.14 -2.17 6.53
C ILE A 170 -3.55 -1.37 5.38
N ASP A 171 -4.07 -0.17 5.17
CA ASP A 171 -3.57 0.74 4.15
C ASP A 171 -2.26 1.39 4.61
N PHE A 172 -1.40 1.82 3.68
CA PHE A 172 -0.10 2.37 4.06
C PHE A 172 -0.25 3.69 4.84
N PRO A 173 0.24 3.78 6.09
CA PRO A 173 -0.05 4.89 7.01
C PRO A 173 0.89 6.09 6.80
N TRP A 174 1.08 6.56 5.57
CA TRP A 174 1.98 7.70 5.33
C TRP A 174 1.30 9.04 5.62
N PHE A 175 1.56 9.55 6.81
CA PHE A 175 1.22 10.93 7.17
C PHE A 175 2.45 11.81 6.93
N PHE A 176 2.39 12.73 5.96
CA PHE A 176 3.43 13.75 5.84
C PHE A 176 3.37 14.68 7.07
N PRO A 177 4.49 14.95 7.77
CA PRO A 177 4.53 15.85 8.92
C PRO A 177 4.13 17.32 8.64
N LYS A 178 3.76 17.67 7.40
CA LYS A 178 3.47 19.03 6.94
C LYS A 178 2.04 19.22 6.41
N GLN A 179 1.17 18.22 6.54
CA GLN A 179 -0.27 18.38 6.24
C GLN A 179 -1.09 18.80 7.47
N SER A 180 -0.44 19.13 8.59
CA SER A 180 -1.05 19.80 9.73
C SER A 180 -0.99 21.31 9.54
N ALA A 181 -2.14 21.98 9.60
CA ALA A 181 -2.19 23.43 9.76
C ALA A 181 -2.28 23.77 11.26
N ASP A 182 -1.51 24.75 11.72
CA ASP A 182 -1.75 25.34 13.04
C ASP A 182 -3.11 26.06 13.00
N PHE A 183 -3.97 25.78 13.98
CA PHE A 183 -5.23 26.51 14.17
C PHE A 183 -5.07 27.53 15.29
N ALA A 184 -5.59 28.74 15.08
CA ALA A 184 -5.78 29.74 16.14
C ALA A 184 -7.23 29.69 16.64
N VAL A 185 -7.46 29.93 17.93
CA VAL A 185 -8.81 30.18 18.45
C VAL A 185 -9.12 31.67 18.22
N VAL A 186 -10.18 31.96 17.48
CA VAL A 186 -10.71 33.31 17.22
C VAL A 186 -12.16 33.41 17.71
N GLU A 187 -12.66 34.61 17.98
CA GLU A 187 -14.05 34.84 18.40
C GLU A 187 -14.85 35.42 17.23
N GLU A 188 -15.93 34.75 16.84
CA GLU A 188 -16.86 35.16 15.78
C GLU A 188 -18.31 35.04 16.28
N ASN A 189 -19.07 36.14 16.31
CA ASN A 189 -20.49 36.18 16.69
C ASN A 189 -20.79 35.43 18.01
N GLU A 190 -20.09 35.78 19.10
CA GLU A 190 -20.18 35.14 20.44
C GLU A 190 -19.74 33.67 20.50
N ASN A 191 -19.19 33.13 19.41
CA ASN A 191 -18.66 31.78 19.38
C ASN A 191 -17.14 31.77 19.24
N HIS A 192 -16.49 30.84 19.91
CA HIS A 192 -15.08 30.56 19.67
C HIS A 192 -14.94 29.63 18.45
N VAL A 193 -13.95 29.89 17.62
CA VAL A 193 -13.76 29.19 16.35
C VAL A 193 -12.28 28.84 16.17
N LEU A 194 -11.98 27.61 15.74
CA LEU A 194 -10.64 27.23 15.31
C LEU A 194 -10.45 27.60 13.84
N GLN A 195 -9.51 28.50 13.56
CA GLN A 195 -9.23 29.03 12.23
C GLN A 195 -7.82 28.66 11.79
N ALA A 196 -7.70 28.06 10.61
CA ALA A 196 -6.41 27.82 9.97
C ALA A 196 -5.81 29.15 9.46
N LYS A 197 -4.47 29.27 9.46
CA LYS A 197 -3.77 30.41 8.84
C LYS A 197 -4.13 30.54 7.35
N SER A 198 -4.00 31.76 6.82
CA SER A 198 -4.23 32.05 5.40
C SER A 198 -3.37 31.15 4.52
N SER A 199 -4.02 30.49 3.56
CA SER A 199 -3.41 29.66 2.53
C SER A 199 -3.91 30.16 1.18
N GLU A 200 -3.04 30.18 0.17
CA GLU A 200 -3.41 30.60 -1.19
C GLU A 200 -4.47 29.70 -1.83
N LYS A 201 -4.84 28.58 -1.20
CA LYS A 201 -5.74 27.59 -1.80
C LYS A 201 -6.90 27.12 -0.94
N ASN A 202 -6.91 27.24 0.39
CA ASN A 202 -8.03 26.83 1.27
C ASN A 202 -7.90 27.35 2.71
N SER A 203 -8.96 27.90 3.29
CA SER A 203 -9.06 28.23 4.73
C SER A 203 -10.48 27.95 5.23
N TYR A 204 -10.61 27.28 6.37
CA TYR A 204 -11.91 27.01 7.02
C TYR A 204 -11.84 27.28 8.53
N SER A 205 -13.02 27.55 9.07
CA SER A 205 -13.31 27.89 10.46
C SER A 205 -14.20 26.81 11.07
N HIS A 206 -13.86 26.29 12.25
CA HIS A 206 -14.66 25.29 12.98
C HIS A 206 -15.24 25.87 14.28
N LEU A 207 -16.54 25.68 14.51
CA LEU A 207 -17.25 26.14 15.70
C LEU A 207 -16.86 25.34 16.96
N LEU A 208 -16.40 26.03 18.00
CA LEU A 208 -16.12 25.48 19.33
C LEU A 208 -17.37 25.61 20.20
N ILE A 209 -17.99 24.50 20.58
CA ILE A 209 -19.14 24.49 21.48
C ILE A 209 -18.64 24.19 22.91
N GLY A 210 -18.47 25.25 23.72
CA GLY A 210 -18.30 25.17 25.18
C GLY A 210 -16.90 25.56 25.72
N ASP A 211 -16.87 25.92 27.02
CA ASP A 211 -15.72 26.56 27.68
C ASP A 211 -14.65 25.60 28.26
N ASN A 212 -14.84 24.28 28.15
CA ASN A 212 -13.95 23.34 28.84
C ASN A 212 -12.70 22.99 28.02
N ARG A 213 -11.67 23.84 28.15
CA ARG A 213 -10.35 23.67 27.50
C ARG A 213 -9.62 22.38 27.88
N SER A 214 -9.92 21.79 29.03
CA SER A 214 -9.09 20.73 29.63
C SER A 214 -9.25 19.34 28.99
N THR A 215 -10.40 19.04 28.41
CA THR A 215 -10.67 17.71 27.82
C THR A 215 -10.06 17.52 26.44
N TRP A 216 -9.55 18.59 25.81
CA TRP A 216 -9.08 18.59 24.41
C TRP A 216 -7.56 18.77 24.25
N MET A 217 -6.81 19.04 25.34
CA MET A 217 -5.36 19.29 25.25
C MET A 217 -4.52 18.08 24.79
N ASN A 218 -5.09 16.87 24.80
CA ASN A 218 -4.43 15.63 24.35
C ASN A 218 -5.07 15.05 23.07
N TYR A 219 -5.76 15.88 22.28
CA TYR A 219 -6.33 15.45 21.01
C TYR A 219 -5.49 15.96 19.85
N GLU A 220 -5.16 15.07 18.91
CA GLU A 220 -4.61 15.43 17.62
C GLU A 220 -5.75 15.50 16.59
N PHE A 221 -5.95 16.67 15.98
CA PHE A 221 -6.93 16.84 14.91
C PHE A 221 -6.22 16.73 13.56
N CYS A 222 -6.44 15.63 12.86
CA CYS A 222 -5.95 15.45 11.50
C CYS A 222 -7.12 15.51 10.52
N GLY A 223 -7.23 16.63 9.80
CA GLY A 223 -8.13 16.78 8.65
C GLY A 223 -7.30 16.89 7.38
N SER A 224 -7.60 16.07 6.37
CA SER A 224 -7.03 16.25 5.03
C SER A 224 -8.01 17.05 4.18
N PHE A 225 -7.62 18.26 3.78
CA PHE A 225 -8.39 19.07 2.84
C PHE A 225 -8.01 18.65 1.43
N ARG A 226 -9.00 18.24 0.63
CA ARG A 226 -8.74 17.80 -0.73
C ARG A 226 -9.76 18.34 -1.72
N VAL A 227 -9.25 19.11 -2.68
CA VAL A 227 -9.97 19.51 -3.90
C VAL A 227 -9.42 18.64 -5.03
N SER A 228 -10.24 17.74 -5.52
CA SER A 228 -9.89 16.77 -6.56
C SER A 228 -9.92 17.38 -7.96
N GLN A 229 -10.81 18.34 -8.20
CA GLN A 229 -11.00 19.03 -9.47
C GLN A 229 -11.57 20.43 -9.21
N PRO A 230 -10.77 21.51 -9.29
CA PRO A 230 -11.22 22.86 -8.94
C PRO A 230 -12.47 23.32 -9.72
N ASP A 231 -12.63 22.85 -10.95
CA ASP A 231 -13.70 23.28 -11.86
C ASP A 231 -14.88 22.27 -11.95
N LYS A 232 -14.76 21.09 -11.32
CA LYS A 232 -15.72 19.97 -11.48
C LYS A 232 -15.95 19.09 -10.22
N GLY A 233 -15.24 19.36 -9.13
CA GLY A 233 -15.25 18.55 -7.92
C GLY A 233 -15.72 19.32 -6.68
N GLY A 234 -16.14 18.58 -5.65
CA GLY A 234 -16.47 19.10 -4.33
C GLY A 234 -15.34 18.89 -3.32
N ILE A 235 -15.48 19.49 -2.14
CA ILE A 235 -14.57 19.29 -1.00
C ILE A 235 -15.06 18.08 -0.20
N GLY A 236 -14.17 17.12 0.05
CA GLY A 236 -14.42 16.02 0.98
C GLY A 236 -13.85 16.33 2.36
N PHE A 237 -14.60 16.02 3.41
CA PHE A 237 -14.13 16.05 4.80
C PHE A 237 -14.08 14.61 5.32
N THR A 238 -13.02 14.24 6.03
CA THR A 238 -12.99 13.02 6.84
C THR A 238 -12.56 13.42 8.24
N PHE A 239 -13.46 13.23 9.20
CA PHE A 239 -13.17 13.35 10.61
C PHE A 239 -12.93 11.94 11.14
N TYR A 240 -11.81 11.70 11.82
CA TYR A 240 -11.71 10.59 12.75
C TYR A 240 -11.12 11.08 14.06
N SER A 241 -11.62 10.52 15.16
CA SER A 241 -11.15 10.76 16.51
C SER A 241 -10.37 9.52 16.93
N GLN A 242 -9.12 9.70 17.35
CA GLN A 242 -8.37 8.65 18.03
C GLN A 242 -8.14 9.10 19.47
N PHE A 243 -8.80 8.41 20.41
CA PHE A 243 -8.44 8.52 21.82
C PHE A 243 -7.09 7.84 22.05
N ASP A 244 -6.19 8.49 22.78
CA ASP A 244 -4.89 7.91 23.13
C ASP A 244 -4.98 6.82 24.22
N ARG A 245 -6.19 6.36 24.59
CA ARG A 245 -6.42 5.22 25.49
C ARG A 245 -7.68 4.47 25.08
N GLY A 246 -7.50 3.20 24.73
CA GLY A 246 -8.60 2.27 24.53
C GLY A 246 -9.47 2.11 25.78
N TYR A 247 -10.76 2.04 25.53
CA TYR A 247 -11.69 1.14 26.19
C TYR A 247 -12.50 0.44 25.10
#